data_AF-A0A0A7EM22-F1
#
_entry.id   AF-A0A0A7EM22-F1
#
_cell.length_a   1.000
_cell.length_b   1.000
_cell.length_c   1.000
_cell.angle_alpha   90.00
_cell.angle_beta   90.00
_cell.angle_gamma   90.00
#
_symmetry.space_group_name_H-M   'P 1'
#
loop_
_entity.id
_entity.type
_entity.pdbx_description
1 polymer ?
#
loop_
_entity_poly.entity_id
_entity_poly.type
_entity_poly.pdbx_seq_one_letter_code
_entity_poly.pdbx_strand_id
1 'polypeptide(L)'
;MQLLLNMVTANEPIFTKKEEVTFSNLSTLSLSQQKTIKQWINSGINASQTTLGLPFQEGYHFDLKPRYFASEPVPWARVIRGDIDSIELHFFRYASFAQLKKDWTLYHELSHLYHPLFEYSDFWLAEGLATYLQQLIMFQNRVITREEFYQRISAGLSRGKRNTQEKTGKLNSVSENMWQIDAFQRVYWTGVAYFIEVENALKKQNKPNLISLIKRYQVCCRQSHKNTETGINFVKDLDRLSRSAIFSSHYFRYRNRTDFPAISSAQIRQLIQPKTLEK
;
A
#
# COMPACT_ATOMS: atom_id res chain seq x y z
N MET A 1 -22.39 -8.75 50.84
CA MET A 1 -22.96 -8.64 49.47
C MET A 1 -21.78 -8.55 48.51
N GLN A 2 -21.58 -9.63 47.76
CA GLN A 2 -20.48 -9.87 46.83
C GLN A 2 -20.62 -8.98 45.58
N LEU A 3 -19.50 -8.46 45.08
CA LEU A 3 -19.32 -8.22 43.64
C LEU A 3 -17.82 -8.12 43.35
N LEU A 4 -17.22 -9.30 43.11
CA LEU A 4 -15.92 -9.44 42.45
C LEU A 4 -16.12 -9.07 40.98
N LEU A 5 -15.52 -7.95 40.56
CA LEU A 5 -15.45 -7.57 39.16
C LEU A 5 -14.33 -8.40 38.51
N ASN A 6 -14.72 -9.50 37.84
CA ASN A 6 -13.82 -10.25 36.97
C ASN A 6 -13.44 -9.36 35.78
N MET A 7 -12.22 -8.81 35.78
CA MET A 7 -11.60 -8.29 34.57
C MET A 7 -11.30 -9.47 33.65
N VAL A 8 -12.16 -9.68 32.65
CA VAL A 8 -11.83 -10.49 31.48
C VAL A 8 -10.79 -9.71 30.69
N THR A 9 -9.51 -10.06 30.89
CA THR A 9 -8.46 -9.67 29.96
C THR A 9 -8.77 -10.35 28.63
N ALA A 10 -9.12 -9.56 27.62
CA ALA A 10 -9.19 -10.05 26.25
C ALA A 10 -7.78 -10.52 25.86
N ASN A 11 -7.56 -11.84 25.84
CA ASN A 11 -6.38 -12.43 25.22
C ASN A 11 -6.42 -12.03 23.74
N GLU A 12 -5.51 -11.14 23.32
CA GLU A 12 -5.21 -10.97 21.91
C GLU A 12 -4.75 -12.34 21.37
N PRO A 13 -5.28 -12.80 20.22
CA PRO A 13 -4.80 -14.05 19.64
C PRO A 13 -3.35 -13.83 19.20
N ILE A 14 -2.42 -14.45 19.92
CA ILE A 14 -1.03 -14.56 19.48
C ILE A 14 -1.06 -15.52 18.29
N PHE A 15 -1.03 -14.98 17.08
CA PHE A 15 -0.80 -15.76 15.87
C PHE A 15 0.63 -16.32 15.90
N THR A 16 0.80 -17.53 16.46
CA THR A 16 2.08 -18.26 16.55
C THR A 16 2.29 -19.27 15.42
N LYS A 17 1.70 -19.06 14.25
CA LYS A 17 2.06 -19.86 13.05
C LYS A 17 3.13 -19.07 12.31
N LYS A 18 4.36 -19.61 12.25
CA LYS A 18 5.43 -19.05 11.43
C LYS A 18 4.92 -19.00 9.99
N GLU A 19 4.75 -17.80 9.44
CA GLU A 19 4.21 -17.63 8.11
C GLU A 19 5.10 -18.32 7.09
N GLU A 20 4.48 -19.10 6.22
CA GLU A 20 5.19 -19.81 5.17
C GLU A 20 5.47 -18.85 4.02
N VAL A 21 6.75 -18.74 3.62
CA VAL A 21 7.17 -17.99 2.43
C VAL A 21 7.63 -18.99 1.39
N THR A 22 6.86 -19.12 0.32
CA THR A 22 7.12 -20.07 -0.77
C THR A 22 7.52 -19.33 -2.05
N PHE A 23 8.26 -20.02 -2.91
CA PHE A 23 8.82 -19.43 -4.13
C PHE A 23 8.65 -20.38 -5.32
N SER A 24 8.13 -19.86 -6.41
CA SER A 24 8.27 -20.47 -7.73
C SER A 24 9.57 -20.00 -8.38
N ASN A 25 10.23 -20.88 -9.15
CA ASN A 25 11.44 -20.60 -9.92
C ASN A 25 12.71 -20.21 -9.14
N LEU A 26 12.72 -20.31 -7.80
CA LEU A 26 13.91 -20.02 -6.98
C LEU A 26 15.11 -20.92 -7.32
N SER A 27 14.87 -22.18 -7.64
CA SER A 27 15.91 -23.16 -8.00
C SER A 27 16.65 -22.82 -9.30
N THR A 28 16.11 -21.91 -10.12
CA THR A 28 16.77 -21.42 -11.36
C THR A 28 17.92 -20.44 -11.10
N LEU A 29 18.09 -20.02 -9.84
CA LEU A 29 19.13 -19.11 -9.38
C LEU A 29 20.30 -19.87 -8.74
N SER A 30 21.50 -19.30 -8.80
CA SER A 30 22.64 -19.82 -8.03
C SER A 30 22.39 -19.70 -6.52
N LEU A 31 23.06 -20.51 -5.69
CA LEU A 31 22.87 -20.48 -4.23
C LEU A 31 23.09 -19.09 -3.62
N SER A 32 24.07 -18.34 -4.12
CA SER A 32 24.34 -16.95 -3.70
C SER A 32 23.20 -16.01 -4.06
N GLN A 33 22.65 -16.13 -5.28
CA GLN A 33 21.48 -15.39 -5.72
C GLN A 33 20.25 -15.76 -4.88
N GLN A 34 20.01 -17.04 -4.62
CA GLN A 34 18.90 -17.50 -3.77
C GLN A 34 18.96 -16.88 -2.37
N LYS A 35 20.16 -16.83 -1.74
CA LYS A 35 20.35 -16.19 -0.44
C LYS A 35 20.00 -14.70 -0.50
N THR A 36 20.47 -14.00 -1.52
CA THR A 36 20.21 -12.57 -1.73
C THR A 36 18.72 -12.28 -1.93
N ILE A 37 18.04 -13.06 -2.76
CA ILE A 37 16.61 -12.90 -3.05
C ILE A 37 15.75 -13.22 -1.83
N LYS A 38 16.04 -14.30 -1.10
CA LYS A 38 15.35 -14.60 0.17
C LYS A 38 15.53 -13.48 1.19
N GLN A 39 16.76 -12.96 1.33
CA GLN A 39 17.04 -11.86 2.25
C GLN A 39 16.27 -10.59 1.86
N TRP A 40 16.23 -10.26 0.57
CA TRP A 40 15.49 -9.12 0.04
C TRP A 40 13.98 -9.24 0.30
N ILE A 41 13.38 -10.35 -0.10
CA ILE A 41 11.94 -10.59 0.04
C ILE A 41 11.53 -10.60 1.52
N ASN A 42 12.26 -11.32 2.37
CA ASN A 42 11.99 -11.33 3.82
C ASN A 42 12.17 -9.95 4.44
N SER A 43 13.12 -9.14 3.98
CA SER A 43 13.26 -7.75 4.45
C SER A 43 12.04 -6.90 4.09
N GLY A 44 11.50 -7.07 2.89
CA GLY A 44 10.28 -6.39 2.43
C GLY A 44 9.04 -6.81 3.23
N ILE A 45 8.85 -8.12 3.42
CA ILE A 45 7.76 -8.68 4.25
C ILE A 45 7.83 -8.11 5.67
N ASN A 46 8.99 -8.21 6.32
CA ASN A 46 9.19 -7.73 7.68
C ASN A 46 8.91 -6.22 7.80
N ALA A 47 9.36 -5.42 6.82
CA ALA A 47 9.11 -3.98 6.82
C ALA A 47 7.62 -3.65 6.68
N SER A 48 6.94 -4.34 5.76
CA SER A 48 5.50 -4.20 5.55
C SER A 48 4.72 -4.58 6.81
N GLN A 49 5.06 -5.70 7.45
CA GLN A 49 4.39 -6.15 8.67
C GLN A 49 4.64 -5.26 9.89
N THR A 50 5.88 -4.79 10.06
CA THR A 50 6.23 -3.82 11.10
C THR A 50 5.34 -2.57 10.98
N THR A 51 5.09 -2.13 9.75
CA THR A 51 4.29 -0.95 9.45
C THR A 51 2.79 -1.23 9.57
N LEU A 52 2.30 -2.27 8.89
CA LEU A 52 0.88 -2.49 8.57
C LEU A 52 0.24 -3.67 9.31
N GLY A 53 0.99 -4.42 10.13
CA GLY A 53 0.52 -5.67 10.73
C GLY A 53 0.50 -6.81 9.72
N LEU A 54 -0.09 -7.96 10.09
CA LEU A 54 -0.23 -9.09 9.16
C LEU A 54 -1.40 -8.83 8.19
N PRO A 55 -1.23 -9.11 6.88
CA PRO A 55 -2.36 -9.09 5.95
C PRO A 55 -3.29 -10.29 6.24
N PHE A 56 -4.55 -10.20 5.82
CA PHE A 56 -5.48 -11.33 5.87
C PHE A 56 -5.15 -12.36 4.77
N GLN A 57 -4.14 -13.20 4.98
CA GLN A 57 -3.86 -14.40 4.21
C GLN A 57 -2.88 -15.33 4.95
N GLU A 58 -2.88 -16.61 4.61
CA GLU A 58 -1.95 -17.58 5.19
C GLU A 58 -0.65 -17.64 4.37
N GLY A 59 0.34 -16.85 4.79
CA GLY A 59 1.68 -16.86 4.20
C GLY A 59 1.82 -16.02 2.91
N TYR A 60 2.93 -16.23 2.22
CA TYR A 60 3.29 -15.49 1.00
C TYR A 60 3.78 -16.45 -0.08
N HIS A 61 3.38 -16.19 -1.33
CA HIS A 61 3.90 -16.87 -2.51
C HIS A 61 4.51 -15.88 -3.49
N PHE A 62 5.72 -16.16 -3.96
CA PHE A 62 6.43 -15.33 -4.95
C PHE A 62 6.77 -16.12 -6.20
N ASP A 63 6.36 -15.63 -7.37
CA ASP A 63 6.81 -16.14 -8.66
C ASP A 63 8.01 -15.32 -9.17
N LEU A 64 9.19 -15.94 -9.17
CA LEU A 64 10.44 -15.26 -9.47
C LEU A 64 10.75 -15.32 -10.97
N LYS A 65 10.89 -14.14 -11.59
CA LYS A 65 11.21 -13.98 -13.01
C LYS A 65 12.55 -13.25 -13.19
N PRO A 66 13.69 -13.92 -12.92
CA PRO A 66 15.00 -13.28 -13.03
C PRO A 66 15.28 -12.81 -14.46
N ARG A 67 15.77 -11.58 -14.59
CA ARG A 67 16.18 -10.97 -15.87
C ARG A 67 17.70 -10.90 -15.95
N TYR A 68 18.24 -11.33 -17.09
CA TYR A 68 19.69 -11.23 -17.38
C TYR A 68 20.15 -9.79 -17.60
N PHE A 69 19.29 -8.96 -18.20
CA PHE A 69 19.53 -7.54 -18.42
C PHE A 69 18.29 -6.77 -17.98
N ALA A 70 18.50 -5.71 -17.20
CA ALA A 70 17.47 -4.75 -16.82
C ALA A 70 18.15 -3.43 -16.41
N SER A 71 17.49 -2.30 -16.69
CA SER A 71 17.97 -0.97 -16.32
C SER A 71 17.71 -0.61 -14.85
N GLU A 72 16.84 -1.38 -14.19
CA GLU A 72 16.43 -1.17 -12.79
C GLU A 72 16.53 -2.48 -12.01
N PRO A 73 16.68 -2.42 -10.67
CA PRO A 73 16.73 -3.62 -9.84
C PRO A 73 15.46 -4.48 -9.96
N VAL A 74 14.27 -3.85 -10.00
CA VAL A 74 12.98 -4.54 -10.14
C VAL A 74 12.11 -3.81 -11.17
N PRO A 75 12.31 -4.04 -12.48
CA PRO A 75 11.64 -3.28 -13.54
C PRO A 75 10.13 -3.49 -13.61
N TRP A 76 9.62 -4.60 -13.07
CA TRP A 76 8.19 -4.90 -13.11
C TRP A 76 7.80 -5.93 -12.05
N ALA A 77 6.59 -5.80 -11.54
CA ALA A 77 5.95 -6.78 -10.69
C ALA A 77 4.43 -6.64 -10.77
N ARG A 78 3.72 -7.62 -10.24
CA ARG A 78 2.28 -7.56 -10.04
C ARG A 78 1.82 -8.51 -8.95
N VAL A 79 0.67 -8.21 -8.35
CA VAL A 79 -0.12 -9.20 -7.61
C VAL A 79 -0.95 -10.05 -8.57
N ILE A 80 -0.92 -11.36 -8.36
CA ILE A 80 -1.84 -12.33 -8.96
C ILE A 80 -2.85 -12.71 -7.87
N ARG A 81 -4.11 -12.30 -8.06
CA ARG A 81 -5.19 -12.54 -7.10
C ARG A 81 -5.66 -14.00 -7.15
N GLY A 82 -5.96 -14.58 -5.99
CA GLY A 82 -6.44 -15.94 -5.87
C GLY A 82 -6.90 -16.28 -4.45
N ASP A 83 -6.99 -17.57 -4.12
CA ASP A 83 -7.27 -17.98 -2.74
C ASP A 83 -6.20 -17.54 -1.76
N ILE A 84 -4.95 -17.51 -2.23
CA ILE A 84 -3.81 -16.85 -1.62
C ILE A 84 -3.25 -15.93 -2.70
N ASP A 85 -3.15 -14.64 -2.41
CA ASP A 85 -2.57 -13.68 -3.35
C ASP A 85 -1.07 -13.97 -3.48
N SER A 86 -0.57 -14.01 -4.72
CA SER A 86 0.86 -14.19 -5.00
C SER A 86 1.45 -12.97 -5.67
N ILE A 87 2.77 -12.81 -5.59
CA ILE A 87 3.49 -11.68 -6.19
C ILE A 87 4.46 -12.21 -7.24
N GLU A 88 4.24 -11.80 -8.49
CA GLU A 88 5.18 -12.03 -9.58
C GLU A 88 6.23 -10.92 -9.58
N LEU A 89 7.51 -11.29 -9.50
CA LEU A 89 8.63 -10.36 -9.39
C LEU A 89 9.61 -10.53 -10.55
N HIS A 90 9.77 -9.47 -11.35
CA HIS A 90 10.84 -9.40 -12.34
C HIS A 90 11.96 -8.54 -11.81
N PHE A 91 13.15 -9.12 -11.67
CA PHE A 91 14.29 -8.44 -11.07
C PHE A 91 15.58 -8.72 -11.83
N PHE A 92 16.50 -7.76 -11.79
CA PHE A 92 17.84 -7.95 -12.32
C PHE A 92 18.58 -8.98 -11.47
N ARG A 93 18.95 -10.12 -12.07
CA ARG A 93 19.49 -11.26 -11.30
C ARG A 93 20.87 -11.02 -10.68
N TYR A 94 21.55 -9.94 -11.06
CA TYR A 94 22.83 -9.53 -10.50
C TYR A 94 22.74 -8.27 -9.64
N ALA A 95 21.52 -7.76 -9.37
CA ALA A 95 21.34 -6.68 -8.42
C ALA A 95 21.78 -7.13 -7.02
N SER A 96 22.53 -6.25 -6.34
CA SER A 96 22.89 -6.45 -4.94
C SER A 96 21.67 -6.38 -4.04
N PHE A 97 21.77 -6.98 -2.85
CA PHE A 97 20.75 -6.84 -1.81
C PHE A 97 20.40 -5.38 -1.53
N ALA A 98 21.40 -4.48 -1.49
CA ALA A 98 21.18 -3.06 -1.22
C ALA A 98 20.38 -2.37 -2.33
N GLN A 99 20.65 -2.68 -3.60
CA GLN A 99 19.89 -2.17 -4.74
C GLN A 99 18.44 -2.66 -4.70
N LEU A 100 18.23 -3.95 -4.49
CA LEU A 100 16.89 -4.54 -4.38
C LEU A 100 16.11 -4.00 -3.17
N LYS A 101 16.77 -3.84 -2.01
CA LYS A 101 16.13 -3.31 -0.80
C LYS A 101 15.71 -1.84 -0.96
N LYS A 102 16.50 -1.03 -1.69
CA LYS A 102 16.20 0.38 -1.97
C LYS A 102 15.13 0.56 -3.06
N ASP A 103 14.96 -0.45 -3.91
CA ASP A 103 13.89 -0.51 -4.90
C ASP A 103 12.52 -0.51 -4.22
N TRP A 104 11.55 0.12 -4.85
CA TRP A 104 10.25 0.44 -4.28
C TRP A 104 9.19 -0.61 -4.61
N THR A 105 9.39 -1.36 -5.70
CA THR A 105 8.40 -2.24 -6.34
C THR A 105 7.89 -3.31 -5.38
N LEU A 106 8.77 -3.96 -4.60
CA LEU A 106 8.35 -4.98 -3.64
C LEU A 106 7.40 -4.42 -2.57
N TYR A 107 7.66 -3.21 -2.06
CA TYR A 107 6.81 -2.61 -1.02
C TYR A 107 5.46 -2.18 -1.59
N HIS A 108 5.40 -1.78 -2.87
CA HIS A 108 4.16 -1.48 -3.58
C HIS A 108 3.30 -2.74 -3.73
N GLU A 109 3.87 -3.83 -4.27
CA GLU A 109 3.13 -5.08 -4.42
C GLU A 109 2.67 -5.68 -3.10
N LEU A 110 3.52 -5.63 -2.05
CA LEU A 110 3.11 -6.07 -0.72
C LEU A 110 1.95 -5.23 -0.16
N SER A 111 1.85 -3.94 -0.54
CA SER A 111 0.76 -3.08 -0.09
C SER A 111 -0.59 -3.49 -0.71
N HIS A 112 -0.59 -4.08 -1.91
CA HIS A 112 -1.81 -4.58 -2.55
C HIS A 112 -2.47 -5.74 -1.80
N LEU A 113 -1.73 -6.45 -0.95
CA LEU A 113 -2.26 -7.54 -0.11
C LEU A 113 -3.21 -7.04 0.98
N TYR A 114 -3.14 -5.76 1.35
CA TYR A 114 -3.92 -5.16 2.43
C TYR A 114 -5.30 -4.63 2.00
N HIS A 115 -5.66 -4.77 0.72
CA HIS A 115 -6.97 -4.37 0.20
C HIS A 115 -7.50 -5.43 -0.78
N PRO A 116 -8.83 -5.53 -0.99
CA PRO A 116 -9.40 -6.47 -1.95
C PRO A 116 -9.14 -6.01 -3.39
N LEU A 117 -9.47 -6.88 -4.35
CA LEU A 117 -9.60 -6.44 -5.73
C LEU A 117 -10.71 -5.39 -5.81
N PHE A 118 -10.48 -4.33 -6.59
CA PHE A 118 -11.48 -3.30 -6.88
C PHE A 118 -11.90 -3.42 -8.34
N GLU A 119 -13.03 -2.81 -8.69
CA GLU A 119 -13.41 -2.57 -10.08
C GLU A 119 -12.37 -1.68 -10.78
N TYR A 120 -12.18 -1.83 -12.09
CA TYR A 120 -11.22 -1.00 -12.84
C TYR A 120 -11.44 0.50 -12.69
N SER A 121 -12.70 0.93 -12.58
CA SER A 121 -13.05 2.33 -12.34
C SER A 121 -12.57 2.88 -10.97
N ASP A 122 -12.22 1.98 -10.04
CA ASP A 122 -11.67 2.27 -8.71
C ASP A 122 -10.17 1.95 -8.59
N PHE A 123 -9.46 1.65 -9.69
CA PHE A 123 -8.02 1.36 -9.64
C PHE A 123 -7.18 2.55 -9.15
N TRP A 124 -7.64 3.79 -9.32
CA TRP A 124 -7.00 4.95 -8.67
C TRP A 124 -6.92 4.82 -7.15
N LEU A 125 -7.90 4.14 -6.53
CA LEU A 125 -7.90 3.91 -5.10
C LEU A 125 -6.92 2.80 -4.72
N ALA A 126 -6.89 1.69 -5.47
CA ALA A 126 -5.96 0.57 -5.26
C ALA A 126 -4.50 1.00 -5.45
N GLU A 127 -4.18 1.51 -6.63
CA GLU A 127 -2.83 1.95 -6.99
C GLU A 127 -2.38 3.14 -6.14
N GLY A 128 -3.32 4.05 -5.83
CA GLY A 128 -3.08 5.15 -4.90
C GLY A 128 -2.72 4.69 -3.50
N LEU A 129 -3.44 3.69 -2.98
CA LEU A 129 -3.18 3.14 -1.64
C LEU A 129 -1.82 2.44 -1.61
N ALA A 130 -1.54 1.58 -2.58
CA ALA A 130 -0.26 0.90 -2.68
C ALA A 130 0.89 1.89 -2.80
N THR A 131 0.74 2.90 -3.67
CA THR A 131 1.74 3.97 -3.86
C THR A 131 1.96 4.80 -2.59
N TYR A 132 0.91 5.07 -1.82
CA TYR A 132 1.00 5.81 -0.56
C TYR A 132 1.66 4.97 0.55
N LEU A 133 1.20 3.73 0.73
CA LEU A 133 1.70 2.82 1.77
C LEU A 133 3.16 2.43 1.54
N GLN A 134 3.59 2.23 0.29
CA GLN A 134 5.01 1.93 0.02
C GLN A 134 5.96 3.01 0.58
N GLN A 135 5.59 4.29 0.49
CA GLN A 135 6.45 5.36 1.00
C GLN A 135 6.53 5.29 2.53
N LEU A 136 5.40 5.01 3.20
CA LEU A 136 5.35 4.89 4.65
C LEU A 136 6.11 3.66 5.16
N ILE A 137 5.97 2.51 4.48
CA ILE A 137 6.70 1.28 4.80
C ILE A 137 8.21 1.55 4.71
N MET A 138 8.66 2.08 3.58
CA MET A 138 10.08 2.38 3.35
C MET A 138 10.60 3.40 4.38
N PHE A 139 9.83 4.43 4.70
CA PHE A 139 10.23 5.47 5.65
C PHE A 139 10.32 4.95 7.10
N GLN A 140 9.28 4.26 7.59
CA GLN A 140 9.26 3.76 8.97
C GLN A 140 10.35 2.70 9.21
N ASN A 141 10.76 1.99 8.17
CA ASN A 141 11.83 0.99 8.22
C ASN A 141 13.21 1.54 7.81
N ARG A 142 13.37 2.87 7.74
CA ARG A 142 14.64 3.57 7.42
C ARG A 142 15.28 3.13 6.10
N VAL A 143 14.48 2.67 5.15
CA VAL A 143 14.91 2.38 3.77
C VAL A 143 15.10 3.69 3.01
N ILE A 144 14.25 4.68 3.30
CA ILE A 144 14.37 6.05 2.81
C ILE A 144 14.42 7.04 3.98
N THR A 145 15.14 8.12 3.79
CA THR A 145 15.21 9.24 4.72
C THR A 145 13.94 10.09 4.70
N ARG A 146 13.80 10.99 5.69
CA ARG A 146 12.73 12.00 5.73
C ARG A 146 12.72 12.88 4.47
N GLU A 147 13.91 13.26 3.99
CA GLU A 147 14.05 14.10 2.81
C GLU A 147 13.70 13.33 1.53
N GLU A 148 14.18 12.09 1.39
CA GLU A 148 13.79 11.21 0.28
C GLU A 148 12.28 10.96 0.26
N PHE A 149 11.63 10.74 1.41
CA PHE A 149 10.17 10.59 1.49
C PHE A 149 9.44 11.83 0.93
N TYR A 150 9.83 13.02 1.39
CA TYR A 150 9.24 14.28 0.92
C TYR A 150 9.45 14.46 -0.59
N GLN A 151 10.69 14.29 -1.06
CA GLN A 151 11.04 14.45 -2.47
C GLN A 151 10.29 13.46 -3.37
N ARG A 152 10.18 12.19 -2.97
CA ARG A 152 9.48 11.14 -3.73
C ARG A 152 8.00 11.47 -3.89
N ILE A 153 7.32 11.89 -2.81
CA ILE A 153 5.90 12.29 -2.87
C ILE A 153 5.74 13.56 -3.71
N SER A 154 6.53 14.61 -3.47
CA SER A 154 6.42 15.87 -4.21
C SER A 154 6.69 15.69 -5.72
N ALA A 155 7.72 14.92 -6.09
CA ALA A 155 8.04 14.63 -7.48
C ALA A 155 6.94 13.78 -8.14
N GLY A 156 6.39 12.81 -7.39
CA GLY A 156 5.27 11.99 -7.82
C GLY A 156 4.00 12.79 -8.11
N LEU A 157 3.57 13.61 -7.14
CA LEU A 157 2.42 14.50 -7.32
C LEU A 157 2.62 15.44 -8.52
N SER A 158 3.85 15.90 -8.75
CA SER A 158 4.19 16.71 -9.93
C SER A 158 4.03 15.94 -11.25
N ARG A 159 4.42 14.65 -11.29
CA ARG A 159 4.17 13.78 -12.46
C ARG A 159 2.68 13.55 -12.67
N GLY A 160 1.93 13.26 -11.60
CA GLY A 160 0.47 13.11 -11.67
C GLY A 160 -0.24 14.35 -12.20
N LYS A 161 0.18 15.54 -11.75
CA LYS A 161 -0.35 16.82 -12.23
C LYS A 161 -0.11 17.00 -13.73
N ARG A 162 1.11 16.74 -14.22
CA ARG A 162 1.43 16.84 -15.66
C ARG A 162 0.61 15.85 -16.48
N ASN A 163 0.56 14.59 -16.06
CA ASN A 163 -0.19 13.56 -16.78
C ASN A 163 -1.71 13.80 -16.75
N THR A 164 -2.23 14.55 -15.77
CA THR A 164 -3.64 15.01 -15.76
C THR A 164 -3.95 16.02 -16.87
N GLN A 165 -2.97 16.82 -17.30
CA GLN A 165 -3.14 17.76 -18.40
C GLN A 165 -3.25 17.03 -19.75
N GLU A 166 -2.55 15.91 -19.89
CA GLU A 166 -2.54 15.08 -21.11
C GLU A 166 -3.69 14.09 -21.18
N LYS A 167 -3.99 13.44 -20.05
CA LYS A 167 -4.98 12.36 -19.93
C LYS A 167 -6.20 12.93 -19.22
N THR A 168 -7.04 13.66 -19.94
CA THR A 168 -8.20 14.38 -19.39
C THR A 168 -9.40 13.45 -19.11
N GLY A 169 -10.48 13.99 -18.54
CA GLY A 169 -11.71 13.23 -18.23
C GLY A 169 -11.84 12.86 -16.75
N LYS A 170 -12.97 12.25 -16.37
CA LYS A 170 -13.24 11.88 -14.97
C LYS A 170 -12.28 10.78 -14.52
N LEU A 171 -11.79 10.87 -13.27
CA LEU A 171 -10.81 9.95 -12.72
C LEU A 171 -11.23 8.49 -12.86
N ASN A 172 -12.48 8.16 -12.55
CA ASN A 172 -12.98 6.79 -12.65
C ASN A 172 -12.91 6.23 -14.08
N SER A 173 -13.31 7.02 -15.08
CA SER A 173 -13.22 6.64 -16.50
C SER A 173 -11.77 6.52 -16.98
N VAL A 174 -10.88 7.36 -16.44
CA VAL A 174 -9.44 7.27 -16.75
C VAL A 174 -8.80 6.06 -16.07
N SER A 175 -9.18 5.72 -14.84
CA SER A 175 -8.74 4.50 -14.16
C SER A 175 -9.14 3.25 -14.93
N GLU A 176 -10.39 3.20 -15.38
CA GLU A 176 -10.91 2.07 -16.14
C GLU A 176 -10.11 1.78 -17.42
N ASN A 177 -9.63 2.83 -18.09
CA ASN A 177 -8.91 2.72 -19.37
C ASN A 177 -7.39 2.94 -19.22
N MET A 178 -6.84 2.95 -18.00
CA MET A 178 -5.52 3.56 -17.75
C MET A 178 -4.37 2.95 -18.55
N TRP A 179 -4.43 1.63 -18.83
CA TRP A 179 -3.41 0.94 -19.61
C TRP A 179 -3.44 1.33 -21.09
N GLN A 180 -4.64 1.51 -21.66
CA GLN A 180 -4.79 1.86 -23.08
C GLN A 180 -4.30 3.28 -23.36
N ILE A 181 -4.51 4.19 -22.40
CA ILE A 181 -4.19 5.60 -22.57
C ILE A 181 -2.91 6.03 -21.85
N ASP A 182 -2.16 5.10 -21.25
CA ASP A 182 -0.93 5.37 -20.49
C ASP A 182 -1.13 6.44 -19.41
N ALA A 183 -2.15 6.26 -18.57
CA ALA A 183 -2.54 7.20 -17.51
C ALA A 183 -2.06 6.78 -16.11
N PHE A 184 -1.07 5.89 -16.02
CA PHE A 184 -0.57 5.37 -14.73
C PHE A 184 -0.16 6.50 -13.77
N GLN A 185 0.62 7.49 -14.24
CA GLN A 185 1.07 8.58 -13.38
C GLN A 185 -0.12 9.41 -12.85
N ARG A 186 -1.13 9.69 -13.69
CA ARG A 186 -2.35 10.33 -13.24
C ARG A 186 -3.04 9.47 -12.19
N VAL A 187 -3.36 8.22 -12.51
CA VAL A 187 -4.15 7.33 -11.64
C VAL A 187 -3.48 7.15 -10.28
N TYR A 188 -2.20 6.80 -10.25
CA TYR A 188 -1.45 6.49 -9.05
C TYR A 188 -1.35 7.72 -8.15
N TRP A 189 -0.87 8.85 -8.69
CA TRP A 189 -0.60 10.04 -7.88
C TRP A 189 -1.86 10.83 -7.53
N THR A 190 -2.93 10.71 -8.32
CA THR A 190 -4.25 11.22 -7.95
C THR A 190 -4.82 10.43 -6.77
N GLY A 191 -4.56 9.12 -6.72
CA GLY A 191 -4.87 8.27 -5.57
C GLY A 191 -3.97 8.53 -4.35
N VAL A 192 -2.67 8.79 -4.52
CA VAL A 192 -1.82 9.24 -3.39
C VAL A 192 -2.37 10.53 -2.79
N ALA A 193 -2.75 11.50 -3.63
CA ALA A 193 -3.36 12.74 -3.15
C ALA A 193 -4.67 12.51 -2.38
N TYR A 194 -5.40 11.42 -2.64
CA TYR A 194 -6.59 11.04 -1.86
C TYR A 194 -6.19 10.71 -0.43
N PHE A 195 -5.23 9.81 -0.28
CA PHE A 195 -4.80 9.37 1.04
C PHE A 195 -4.07 10.47 1.81
N ILE A 196 -3.42 11.41 1.14
CA ILE A 196 -2.87 12.60 1.80
C ILE A 196 -3.99 13.47 2.40
N GLU A 197 -5.02 13.81 1.63
CA GLU A 197 -6.13 14.62 2.15
C GLU A 197 -6.90 13.89 3.25
N VAL A 198 -7.15 12.59 3.07
CA VAL A 198 -7.80 11.73 4.08
C VAL A 198 -6.99 11.67 5.37
N GLU A 199 -5.68 11.43 5.32
CA GLU A 199 -4.82 11.38 6.51
C GLU A 199 -4.82 12.73 7.26
N ASN A 200 -4.76 13.84 6.52
CA ASN A 200 -4.84 15.18 7.12
C ASN A 200 -6.22 15.44 7.76
N ALA A 201 -7.31 14.98 7.13
CA ALA A 201 -8.66 15.08 7.68
C ALA A 201 -8.85 14.21 8.94
N LEU A 202 -8.31 12.98 8.94
CA LEU A 202 -8.29 12.10 10.11
C LEU A 202 -7.56 12.76 11.27
N LYS A 203 -6.38 13.34 11.02
CA LYS A 203 -5.61 14.07 12.02
C LYS A 203 -6.38 15.27 12.58
N LYS A 204 -6.99 16.09 11.73
CA LYS A 204 -7.79 17.25 12.14
C LYS A 204 -8.98 16.88 13.03
N GLN A 205 -9.56 15.70 12.82
CA GLN A 205 -10.70 15.19 13.60
C GLN A 205 -10.28 14.23 14.72
N ASN A 206 -9.00 14.18 15.08
CA ASN A 206 -8.44 13.29 16.11
C ASN A 206 -8.85 11.81 15.93
N LYS A 207 -8.93 11.35 14.67
CA LYS A 207 -9.25 9.96 14.33
C LYS A 207 -7.98 9.10 14.28
N PRO A 208 -8.12 7.76 14.35
CA PRO A 208 -7.00 6.86 14.06
C PRO A 208 -6.44 7.14 12.65
N ASN A 209 -5.11 7.07 12.50
CA ASN A 209 -4.46 7.26 11.21
C ASN A 209 -4.72 6.08 10.26
N LEU A 210 -4.42 6.26 8.96
CA LEU A 210 -4.66 5.25 7.94
C LEU A 210 -4.01 3.91 8.28
N ILE A 211 -2.75 3.90 8.72
CA ILE A 211 -2.04 2.65 9.09
C ILE A 211 -2.81 1.88 10.18
N SER A 212 -3.28 2.58 11.21
CA SER A 212 -4.05 1.95 12.30
C SER A 212 -5.39 1.41 11.80
N LEU A 213 -6.02 2.10 10.85
CA LEU A 213 -7.28 1.66 10.25
C LEU A 213 -7.07 0.46 9.33
N ILE A 214 -5.99 0.42 8.54
CA ILE A 214 -5.63 -0.74 7.69
C ILE A 214 -5.37 -1.98 8.55
N LYS A 215 -4.65 -1.84 9.69
CA LYS A 215 -4.46 -2.92 10.67
C LYS A 215 -5.80 -3.48 11.16
N ARG A 216 -6.72 -2.60 11.55
CA ARG A 216 -8.07 -2.99 12.01
C ARG A 216 -8.87 -3.64 10.88
N TYR A 217 -8.77 -3.11 9.67
CA TYR A 217 -9.44 -3.64 8.48
C TYR A 217 -9.05 -5.09 8.16
N GLN A 218 -7.77 -5.45 8.33
CA GLN A 218 -7.31 -6.85 8.16
C GLN A 218 -8.05 -7.81 9.09
N VAL A 219 -8.33 -7.40 10.32
CA VAL A 219 -8.95 -8.25 11.34
C VAL A 219 -10.47 -8.32 11.20
N CYS A 220 -11.15 -7.20 10.93
CA CYS A 220 -12.60 -7.15 10.97
C CYS A 220 -13.32 -7.47 9.66
N CYS A 221 -12.68 -7.14 8.53
CA CYS A 221 -13.41 -6.71 7.35
C CYS A 221 -12.88 -7.34 6.07
N ARG A 222 -11.55 -7.53 5.98
CA ARG A 222 -10.89 -8.08 4.79
C ARG A 222 -11.44 -9.45 4.38
N GLN A 223 -11.83 -10.29 5.35
CA GLN A 223 -12.47 -11.59 5.11
C GLN A 223 -13.79 -11.47 4.34
N SER A 224 -14.66 -10.55 4.75
CA SER A 224 -15.98 -10.34 4.14
C SER A 224 -15.90 -9.87 2.68
N HIS A 225 -14.74 -9.34 2.27
CA HIS A 225 -14.50 -8.78 0.94
C HIS A 225 -13.49 -9.57 0.11
N LYS A 226 -13.15 -10.81 0.48
CA LYS A 226 -12.12 -11.60 -0.20
C LYS A 226 -12.34 -11.68 -1.73
N ASN A 227 -13.59 -11.81 -2.16
CA ASN A 227 -13.97 -12.05 -3.56
C ASN A 227 -14.98 -11.01 -4.10
N THR A 228 -15.10 -9.83 -3.49
CA THR A 228 -16.07 -8.81 -3.92
C THR A 228 -15.36 -7.54 -4.37
N GLU A 229 -15.49 -7.21 -5.66
CA GLU A 229 -14.95 -5.99 -6.25
C GLU A 229 -15.76 -4.77 -5.83
N THR A 230 -15.33 -4.05 -4.78
CA THR A 230 -16.08 -2.87 -4.32
C THR A 230 -15.18 -1.86 -3.59
N GLY A 231 -14.51 -0.98 -4.32
CA GLY A 231 -13.70 0.10 -3.74
C GLY A 231 -14.51 0.98 -2.77
N ILE A 232 -15.80 1.18 -3.07
CA ILE A 232 -16.76 1.84 -2.17
C ILE A 232 -16.97 1.11 -0.84
N ASN A 233 -17.01 -0.23 -0.81
CA ASN A 233 -17.20 -0.97 0.44
C ASN A 233 -15.96 -0.89 1.31
N PHE A 234 -14.78 -0.96 0.69
CA PHE A 234 -13.52 -0.74 1.39
C PHE A 234 -13.48 0.62 2.10
N VAL A 235 -13.83 1.72 1.42
CA VAL A 235 -13.86 3.04 2.07
C VAL A 235 -14.97 3.17 3.12
N LYS A 236 -16.11 2.49 2.95
CA LYS A 236 -17.18 2.44 3.97
C LYS A 236 -16.74 1.69 5.23
N ASP A 237 -15.96 0.62 5.10
CA ASP A 237 -15.38 -0.05 6.26
C ASP A 237 -14.38 0.85 7.00
N LEU A 238 -13.55 1.60 6.27
CA LEU A 238 -12.64 2.57 6.89
C LEU A 238 -13.39 3.72 7.57
N ASP A 239 -14.51 4.16 7.01
CA ASP A 239 -15.44 5.11 7.64
C ASP A 239 -16.03 4.55 8.94
N ARG A 240 -16.51 3.30 8.92
CA ARG A 240 -17.00 2.60 10.13
C ARG A 240 -15.92 2.49 11.20
N LEU A 241 -14.70 2.09 10.82
CA LEU A 241 -13.57 1.94 11.74
C LEU A 241 -13.07 3.27 12.31
N SER A 242 -13.14 4.35 11.53
CA SER A 242 -12.79 5.71 11.97
C SER A 242 -13.95 6.44 12.65
N ARG A 243 -15.18 5.90 12.59
CA ARG A 243 -16.41 6.57 13.03
C ARG A 243 -16.51 7.97 12.42
N SER A 244 -16.36 8.03 11.10
CA SER A 244 -16.42 9.26 10.31
C SER A 244 -16.94 8.96 8.90
N ALA A 245 -17.23 9.99 8.10
CA ALA A 245 -17.53 9.87 6.68
C ALA A 245 -16.37 10.36 5.79
N ILE A 246 -15.17 10.48 6.35
CA ILE A 246 -14.01 11.09 5.68
C ILE A 246 -13.70 10.34 4.40
N PHE A 247 -13.62 9.01 4.43
CA PHE A 247 -13.20 8.22 3.28
C PHE A 247 -14.24 8.26 2.16
N SER A 248 -15.51 8.00 2.46
CA SER A 248 -16.58 7.99 1.44
C SER A 248 -16.80 9.38 0.82
N SER A 249 -16.76 10.43 1.63
CA SER A 249 -16.91 11.81 1.14
C SER A 249 -15.78 12.20 0.20
N HIS A 250 -14.54 11.84 0.54
CA HIS A 250 -13.42 12.05 -0.37
C HIS A 250 -13.56 11.16 -1.61
N TYR A 251 -14.07 9.94 -1.49
CA TYR A 251 -14.16 8.97 -2.58
C TYR A 251 -15.13 9.47 -3.67
N PHE A 252 -16.33 9.90 -3.28
CA PHE A 252 -17.33 10.42 -4.22
C PHE A 252 -16.88 11.71 -4.90
N ARG A 253 -16.11 12.55 -4.20
CA ARG A 253 -15.46 13.72 -4.81
C ARG A 253 -14.40 13.25 -5.81
N TYR A 254 -13.47 12.39 -5.39
CA TYR A 254 -12.28 11.99 -6.15
C TYR A 254 -12.58 11.25 -7.45
N ARG A 255 -13.52 10.29 -7.42
CA ARG A 255 -13.87 9.48 -8.59
C ARG A 255 -14.37 10.32 -9.77
N ASN A 256 -14.97 11.48 -9.51
CA ASN A 256 -15.58 12.34 -10.52
C ASN A 256 -14.68 13.50 -10.98
N ARG A 257 -13.47 13.63 -10.41
CA ARG A 257 -12.60 14.78 -10.69
C ARG A 257 -12.02 14.71 -12.08
N THR A 258 -11.94 15.87 -12.72
CA THR A 258 -11.26 16.06 -14.00
C THR A 258 -9.90 16.74 -13.83
N ASP A 259 -9.67 17.39 -12.69
CA ASP A 259 -8.46 18.10 -12.32
C ASP A 259 -7.51 17.26 -11.44
N PHE A 260 -6.34 17.83 -11.15
CA PHE A 260 -5.39 17.26 -10.19
C PHE A 260 -5.45 18.05 -8.87
N PRO A 261 -5.64 17.39 -7.72
CA PRO A 261 -5.77 18.09 -6.44
C PRO A 261 -4.54 18.90 -6.06
N ALA A 262 -4.76 20.05 -5.43
CA ALA A 262 -3.70 20.86 -4.84
C ALA A 262 -3.28 20.28 -3.49
N ILE A 263 -2.08 19.69 -3.43
CA ILE A 263 -1.48 19.18 -2.20
C ILE A 263 -0.32 20.08 -1.80
N SER A 264 -0.41 20.67 -0.60
CA SER A 264 0.61 21.56 -0.05
C SER A 264 1.78 20.78 0.56
N SER A 265 2.96 21.41 0.59
CA SER A 265 4.13 20.90 1.31
C SER A 265 3.85 20.66 2.79
N ALA A 266 2.98 21.46 3.42
CA ALA A 266 2.56 21.27 4.81
C ALA A 266 1.81 19.95 4.98
N GLN A 267 0.86 19.64 4.10
CA GLN A 267 0.11 18.36 4.12
C GLN A 267 1.04 17.16 3.97
N ILE A 268 2.05 17.22 3.10
CA ILE A 268 3.04 16.14 2.92
C ILE A 268 3.91 15.97 4.17
N ARG A 269 4.41 17.08 4.75
CA ARG A 269 5.26 17.02 5.95
C ARG A 269 4.50 16.47 7.16
N GLN A 270 3.20 16.74 7.27
CA GLN A 270 2.36 16.25 8.37
C GLN A 270 2.25 14.72 8.41
N LEU A 271 2.42 14.02 7.29
CA LEU A 271 2.31 12.55 7.20
C LEU A 271 3.36 11.82 8.06
N ILE A 272 4.50 12.46 8.31
CA ILE A 272 5.66 11.89 9.00
C ILE A 272 6.09 12.74 10.19
N GLN A 273 5.24 13.65 10.64
CA GLN A 273 5.43 14.34 11.91
C GLN A 273 5.09 13.39 13.06
N PRO A 274 5.92 13.33 14.12
CA PRO A 274 5.52 12.68 15.35
C PRO A 274 4.19 13.28 15.80
N LYS A 275 3.27 12.46 16.33
CA LYS A 275 2.19 13.01 17.15
C LYS A 275 2.86 13.75 18.30
N THR A 276 2.74 15.08 18.34
CA THR A 276 3.06 15.82 19.56
C THR A 276 2.19 15.23 20.65
N LEU A 277 2.84 14.63 21.66
CA LEU A 277 2.17 14.30 22.91
C LEU A 277 1.66 15.64 23.45
N GLU A 278 0.36 15.87 23.39
CA GLU A 278 -0.25 16.90 24.20
C GLU A 278 0.08 16.55 25.65
N LYS A 279 0.78 17.46 26.32
CA LYS A 279 1.08 17.39 27.76
C LYS A 279 -0.21 17.54 28.55
#